data_AF-A0A2N1HVA1-F1
#
_entry.id   AF-A0A2N1HVA1-F1
#
_cell.length_a   1.000
_cell.length_b   1.000
_cell.length_c   1.000
_cell.angle_alpha   90.00
_cell.angle_beta   90.00
_cell.angle_gamma   90.00
#
_symmetry.space_group_name_H-M   'P 1'
#
loop_
_entity.id
_entity.type
_entity.pdbx_description
1 polymer ?
#
loop_
_entity_poly.entity_id
_entity_poly.type
_entity_poly.pdbx_seq_one_letter_code
_entity_poly.pdbx_strand_id
1 'polypeptide(L)' 'MSKKSLPLTLYQTLEKHAQEADINNDEELKDILDKLASLNQKVEAFKQRAREKRVEKAPNVFPLKSRKPSNTQ' A
#
# COMPACT_ATOMS: atom_id res chain seq x y z
N MET A 1 -9.34 -7.72 -2.76
CA MET A 1 -9.07 -6.63 -1.80
C MET A 1 -7.56 -6.45 -1.66
N SER A 2 -7.00 -5.34 -2.12
CA SER A 2 -5.58 -5.05 -1.87
C SER A 2 -5.41 -4.89 -0.36
N LYS A 3 -4.71 -5.82 0.29
CA LYS A 3 -4.44 -5.72 1.72
C LYS A 3 -3.57 -4.48 1.92
N LYS A 4 -4.11 -3.45 2.60
CA LYS A 4 -3.35 -2.26 2.99
C LYS A 4 -2.05 -2.72 3.67
N SER A 5 -0.95 -2.04 3.40
CA SER A 5 0.30 -2.33 4.09
C SER A 5 0.14 -2.01 5.58
N LEU A 6 0.83 -2.75 6.45
CA LEU A 6 0.83 -2.46 7.87
C LEU A 6 1.23 -1.00 8.17
N PRO A 7 2.28 -0.42 7.53
CA PRO A 7 2.61 0.99 7.72
C PRO A 7 1.49 1.95 7.34
N LEU A 8 0.75 1.68 6.25
CA LEU A 8 -0.38 2.51 5.85
C LEU A 8 -1.55 2.42 6.85
N THR A 9 -1.82 1.23 7.38
CA THR A 9 -2.84 1.07 8.43
C THR A 9 -2.44 1.83 9.69
N LEU A 10 -1.18 1.74 10.11
CA LEU A 10 -0.67 2.47 11.28
C LEU A 10 -0.75 3.98 11.09
N TYR A 11 -0.38 4.50 9.90
CA TYR A 11 -0.52 5.90 9.56
C TYR A 11 -1.97 6.38 9.75
N GLN A 12 -2.93 5.67 9.16
CA GLN A 12 -4.35 6.05 9.20
C GLN A 12 -4.92 6.02 10.62
N THR A 13 -4.57 5.00 11.40
CA THR A 13 -5.00 4.89 12.80
C THR A 13 -4.41 6.00 13.66
N LEU A 14 -3.11 6.30 13.49
CA LEU A 14 -2.44 7.33 14.26
C LEU A 14 -2.94 8.74 13.91
N GLU A 15 -3.11 9.04 12.62
CA GLU A 15 -3.69 10.30 12.13
C GLU A 15 -5.10 10.51 12.71
N LYS A 16 -5.92 9.46 12.71
CA LYS A 16 -7.26 9.51 13.31
C LYS A 16 -7.21 9.81 14.81
N HIS A 17 -6.34 9.13 15.57
CA HIS A 17 -6.23 9.36 17.01
C HIS A 17 -5.67 10.75 17.34
N ALA A 18 -4.77 11.28 16.51
CA ALA A 18 -4.28 12.64 16.65
C ALA A 18 -5.37 13.69 16.44
N GLN A 19 -6.25 13.47 15.46
CA GLN A 19 -7.43 14.31 15.21
C GLN A 19 -8.41 14.26 16.38
N GLU A 20 -8.67 13.07 16.94
CA GLU A 20 -9.54 12.87 18.10
C GLU A 20 -9.00 13.54 19.37
N ALA A 21 -7.68 13.61 19.51
CA ALA A 21 -6.99 14.21 20.65
C ALA A 21 -6.63 15.71 20.46
N ASP A 22 -6.95 16.30 19.30
CA ASP A 22 -6.63 17.70 18.94
C ASP A 22 -5.12 18.05 19.01
N ILE A 23 -4.25 17.08 18.74
CA ILE A 23 -2.77 17.24 18.78
C ILE A 23 -2.15 17.33 17.37
N ASN A 24 -2.92 17.80 16.40
CA ASN A 24 -2.54 17.77 14.97
C ASN A 24 -1.28 18.60 14.63
N ASN A 25 -0.86 19.51 15.50
CA ASN A 25 0.29 20.40 15.32
C ASN A 25 1.54 19.94 16.06
N ASP A 26 1.56 18.71 16.57
CA ASP A 26 2.71 18.15 17.26
C ASP A 26 3.82 17.75 16.27
N GLU A 27 5.03 18.27 16.46
CA GLU A 27 6.17 18.04 15.56
C GLU A 27 6.69 16.59 15.64
N GLU A 28 6.61 15.95 16.80
CA GLU A 28 7.01 14.55 16.96
C GLU A 28 6.04 13.62 16.21
N LEU A 29 4.74 13.88 16.33
CA LEU A 29 3.69 13.20 15.56
C LEU A 29 3.93 13.33 14.06
N LYS A 30 4.24 14.54 13.57
CA LYS A 30 4.51 14.78 12.15
C LYS A 30 5.71 13.96 11.66
N ASP A 31 6.80 13.93 12.41
CA ASP A 31 7.97 13.09 12.10
C ASP A 31 7.64 11.60 12.09
N ILE A 32 6.80 11.12 13.01
CA ILE A 32 6.32 9.72 13.02
C ILE A 32 5.49 9.41 11.76
N LEU A 33 4.57 10.30 11.38
CA LEU A 33 3.74 10.14 10.18
C LEU A 33 4.60 10.11 8.90
N ASP A 34 5.61 10.99 8.80
CA ASP A 34 6.56 11.01 7.68
C ASP A 34 7.38 9.71 7.60
N LYS A 35 7.84 9.20 8.74
CA LYS A 35 8.54 7.89 8.82
C LYS A 35 7.64 6.74 8.37
N LEU A 36 6.37 6.73 8.78
CA LEU A 36 5.40 5.72 8.35
C LEU A 36 5.11 5.79 6.85
N ALA A 37 5.00 7.00 6.30
CA ALA A 37 4.82 7.21 4.87
C ALA A 37 6.04 6.71 4.06
N SER A 38 7.26 7.07 4.49
CA SER A 38 8.51 6.60 3.89
C SER A 38 8.64 5.06 3.95
N LEU A 39 8.30 4.46 5.09
CA LEU A 39 8.30 3.01 5.25
C LEU A 39 7.28 2.34 4.31
N ASN A 40 6.08 2.91 4.18
CA ASN A 40 5.06 2.42 3.26
C ASN A 40 5.56 2.41 1.81
N GLN A 41 6.19 3.50 1.35
CA GLN A 41 6.76 3.58 0.00
C GLN A 41 7.79 2.48 -0.26
N LYS A 42 8.70 2.24 0.70
CA LYS A 42 9.69 1.16 0.60
C LYS A 42 9.02 -0.21 0.52
N VAL A 43 8.01 -0.47 1.36
CA VAL A 43 7.27 -1.74 1.37
C VAL A 43 6.57 -1.98 0.03
N GLU A 44 5.93 -0.97 -0.55
CA GLU A 44 5.29 -1.10 -1.86
C GLU A 44 6.32 -1.32 -2.98
N ALA A 45 7.47 -0.65 -2.94
CA ALA A 45 8.58 -0.91 -3.88
C ALA A 45 9.10 -2.35 -3.77
N PHE A 46 9.27 -2.88 -2.55
CA PHE A 46 9.65 -4.28 -2.34
C PHE A 46 8.59 -5.27 -2.83
N LYS A 47 7.31 -5.01 -2.57
CA LYS A 47 6.21 -5.82 -3.09
C LYS A 47 6.19 -5.83 -4.61
N GLN A 48 6.40 -4.67 -5.23
CA GLN A 48 6.44 -4.53 -6.69
C GLN A 48 7.59 -5.33 -7.28
N ARG A 49 8.81 -5.17 -6.74
CA ARG A 49 9.98 -5.95 -7.15
C ARG A 49 9.79 -7.45 -6.95
N ALA A 50 9.13 -7.87 -5.86
CA ALA A 50 8.82 -9.27 -5.61
C ALA A 50 7.79 -9.83 -6.60
N ARG A 51 6.83 -9.01 -7.06
CA ARG A 51 5.89 -9.39 -8.13
C ARG A 51 6.60 -9.55 -9.46
N GLU A 52 7.46 -8.61 -9.84
CA GLU A 52 8.26 -8.67 -11.07
C GLU A 52 9.12 -9.94 -11.13
N LYS A 53 9.86 -10.24 -10.06
CA LYS A 53 10.66 -11.48 -9.98
C LYS A 53 9.82 -12.75 -10.08
N ARG A 54 8.57 -12.74 -9.62
CA ARG A 54 7.66 -13.90 -9.73
C ARG A 54 7.14 -14.07 -11.16
N VAL A 55 6.90 -12.97 -11.88
CA VAL A 55 6.52 -12.99 -13.30
C VAL A 55 7.70 -13.47 -14.15
N GLU A 56 8.90 -12.96 -13.89
CA GLU A 56 10.13 -13.35 -14.61
C GLU A 56 10.47 -14.84 -14.43
N LYS A 57 10.30 -15.39 -13.22
CA LYS A 57 10.52 -16.82 -12.95
C LYS A 57 9.43 -17.75 -13.48
N ALA A 58 8.29 -17.22 -13.95
CA ALA A 58 7.17 -18.02 -14.40
C ALA A 58 6.66 -17.50 -15.76
N PRO A 59 7.42 -17.69 -16.86
CA PRO A 59 7.08 -17.16 -18.19
C PRO A 59 5.75 -17.68 -18.76
N ASN A 60 5.12 -18.70 -18.15
CA ASN A 60 3.88 -19.33 -18.62
C ASN A 60 2.62 -19.01 -17.80
N VAL A 61 2.67 -18.12 -16.80
CA VAL A 61 1.44 -17.68 -16.10
C VAL A 61 0.88 -16.44 -16.79
N PHE A 62 -0.05 -16.67 -17.71
CA PHE A 62 -0.92 -15.63 -18.25
C PHE A 62 -1.61 -14.87 -17.10
N PRO A 63 -1.53 -13.53 -17.03
CA PRO A 63 -2.32 -12.78 -16.07
C PRO A 63 -3.80 -12.95 -16.42
N LEU A 64 -4.55 -13.66 -15.55
CA LEU A 64 -6.01 -13.90 -15.61
C LEU A 64 -6.84 -12.62 -15.45
N LYS A 65 -6.40 -11.47 -15.98
CA LYS A 65 -7.11 -10.19 -15.86
C LYS A 65 -7.56 -9.57 -17.19
N SER A 66 -7.61 -10.37 -18.25
CA SER A 66 -8.06 -9.93 -19.58
C SER A 66 -9.29 -10.67 -20.09
N ARG A 67 -10.22 -11.09 -19.22
CA ARG A 67 -11.58 -11.41 -19.67
C ARG A 67 -12.35 -10.10 -19.80
N LYS A 68 -12.25 -9.45 -20.97
CA LYS A 68 -13.30 -8.52 -21.41
C LYS A 68 -14.63 -9.31 -21.38
N PRO A 69 -15.72 -8.78 -20.81
CA PRO A 69 -17.02 -9.38 -21.04
C PRO A 69 -17.32 -9.20 -22.54
N SER A 70 -17.33 -10.29 -23.30
CA SER A 70 -17.92 -10.31 -24.63
C SER A 70 -19.40 -10.04 -24.45
N ASN A 71 -19.81 -8.82 -24.81
CA ASN A 71 -21.20 -8.45 -24.95
C ASN A 71 -21.78 -9.30 -26.09
N THR A 72 -22.60 -10.29 -25.77
CA THR A 72 -23.39 -11.02 -26.75
C THR A 72 -24.75 -10.33 -26.84
N GLN A 73 -25.15 -10.07 -28.09
CA GLN A 73 -26.42 -9.47 -28.53
C GLN A 73 -27.65 -10.13 -27.92
#